data_AF-A0A517TTW6-F1
#
_entry.id   AF-A0A517TTW6-F1
#
_cell.length_a   1.000
_cell.length_b   1.000
_cell.length_c   1.000
_cell.angle_alpha   90.00
_cell.angle_beta   90.00
_cell.angle_gamma   90.00
#
_symmetry.space_group_name_H-M   'P 1'
#
loop_
_entity.id
_entity.type
_entity.pdbx_description
1 polymer ?
#
loop_
_entity_poly.entity_id
_entity_poly.type
_entity_poly.pdbx_seq_one_letter_code
_entity_poly.pdbx_strand_id
1 'polypeptide(L)'
;MRFLSAAAALSIHLSLFVGAVAARSWADKSGEYELEADLVAFDDETVILRRADKELAALAIAQLSDADREFLNSPEAKDAKAKTFAAPQEWTLRDGQKLTGEIVDFADRDLVIDRRRGRIFVNDRLMNNLPEFYRNLIPQIVAHEKRLPQTSGRALRRWLIDQGDQPHVFHVQGVVIEDDKGDEFAVPFFLFSEADLKLLQPGWDEWLAAHSKKNYEEEEDQGFLLRSLAAARQQDQELQREIALMQLTMQSIQAGVTSLWEVTLYPAAGQGGPPLWVVVTGRDSNQATIAAMEKNPGYVAGPVRRISRRAR
;
A
#
# COMPACT_ATOMS: atom_id res chain seq x y z
N MET A 1 -64.95 -21.08 -27.23
CA MET A 1 -64.00 -21.83 -26.37
C MET A 1 -63.02 -22.56 -27.26
N ARG A 2 -61.78 -22.06 -27.36
CA ARG A 2 -60.65 -22.73 -28.00
C ARG A 2 -59.45 -22.52 -27.08
N PHE A 3 -58.95 -23.61 -26.49
CA PHE A 3 -57.71 -23.62 -25.72
C PHE A 3 -56.53 -23.63 -26.69
N LEU A 4 -55.56 -22.75 -26.48
CA LEU A 4 -54.26 -22.77 -27.13
C LEU A 4 -53.21 -22.68 -26.02
N SER A 5 -52.46 -23.76 -25.85
CA SER A 5 -51.26 -23.85 -25.04
C SER A 5 -50.18 -22.92 -25.57
N ALA A 6 -49.51 -22.18 -24.68
CA ALA A 6 -48.23 -21.56 -24.94
C ALA A 6 -47.27 -21.92 -23.80
N ALA A 7 -46.25 -22.69 -24.14
CA ALA A 7 -45.04 -22.90 -23.35
C ALA A 7 -43.93 -21.97 -23.86
N ALA A 8 -42.82 -21.92 -23.11
CA ALA A 8 -41.56 -21.19 -23.34
C ALA A 8 -41.53 -19.76 -22.77
N ALA A 9 -40.48 -19.29 -22.09
CA ALA A 9 -39.23 -19.90 -21.65
C ALA A 9 -38.74 -19.09 -20.45
N LEU A 10 -38.30 -19.77 -19.38
CA LEU A 10 -37.67 -19.13 -18.23
C LEU A 10 -36.18 -19.00 -18.54
N SER A 11 -35.77 -17.82 -19.03
CA SER A 11 -34.36 -17.49 -19.25
C SER A 11 -33.65 -17.37 -17.91
N ILE A 12 -32.91 -18.40 -17.54
CA ILE A 12 -31.97 -18.36 -16.41
C ILE A 12 -30.80 -17.47 -16.84
N HIS A 13 -30.78 -16.23 -16.36
CA HIS A 13 -29.56 -15.41 -16.40
C HIS A 13 -28.57 -16.00 -15.42
N LEU A 14 -27.60 -16.75 -15.96
CA LEU A 14 -26.41 -17.17 -15.25
C LEU A 14 -25.53 -15.93 -15.06
N SER A 15 -25.73 -15.23 -13.94
CA SER A 15 -24.84 -14.18 -13.48
C SER A 15 -23.47 -14.81 -13.17
N LEU A 16 -22.52 -14.64 -14.08
CA LEU A 16 -21.11 -14.90 -13.85
C LEU A 16 -20.60 -13.93 -12.78
N PHE A 17 -20.58 -14.38 -11.52
CA PHE A 17 -19.77 -13.74 -10.49
C PHE A 17 -18.30 -13.99 -10.83
N VAL A 18 -17.62 -12.94 -11.27
CA VAL A 18 -16.17 -12.92 -11.44
C VAL A 18 -15.56 -12.83 -10.05
N GLY A 19 -15.37 -13.98 -9.41
CA GLY A 19 -14.74 -14.06 -8.09
C GLY A 19 -13.25 -13.81 -8.17
N ALA A 20 -12.71 -13.06 -7.20
CA ALA A 20 -11.32 -13.19 -6.80
C ALA A 20 -11.01 -14.68 -6.58
N VAL A 21 -9.77 -15.11 -6.84
CA VAL A 21 -9.38 -16.50 -6.58
C VAL A 21 -9.66 -16.77 -5.11
N ALA A 22 -10.63 -17.65 -4.87
CA ALA A 22 -11.23 -17.85 -3.57
C ALA A 22 -10.16 -18.20 -2.53
N ALA A 23 -10.29 -17.64 -1.33
CA ALA A 23 -9.45 -17.91 -0.17
C ALA A 23 -8.95 -19.37 -0.17
N ARG A 24 -7.63 -19.53 -0.27
CA ARG A 24 -6.97 -20.84 -0.27
C ARG A 24 -6.12 -20.98 0.99
N SER A 25 -5.87 -22.22 1.40
CA SER A 25 -4.87 -22.51 2.43
C SER A 25 -3.48 -22.44 1.82
N TRP A 26 -2.63 -21.59 2.39
CA TRP A 26 -1.21 -21.46 2.10
C TRP A 26 -0.41 -22.12 3.20
N ALA A 27 0.57 -22.93 2.84
CA ALA A 27 1.43 -23.64 3.78
C ALA A 27 2.87 -23.15 3.70
N ASP A 28 3.57 -23.22 4.83
CA ASP A 28 5.01 -23.00 4.86
C ASP A 28 5.79 -24.22 4.35
N LYS A 29 7.10 -24.07 4.15
CA LYS A 29 7.99 -25.13 3.67
C LYS A 29 8.01 -26.37 4.58
N SER A 30 7.74 -26.21 5.87
CA SER A 30 7.65 -27.33 6.80
C SER A 30 6.28 -28.03 6.76
N GLY A 31 5.25 -27.37 6.25
CA GLY A 31 3.86 -27.83 6.29
C GLY A 31 3.25 -27.84 7.68
N GLU A 32 3.89 -27.18 8.65
CA GLU A 32 3.43 -27.09 10.03
C GLU A 32 2.55 -25.86 10.28
N TYR A 33 2.66 -24.87 9.40
CA TYR A 33 1.92 -23.62 9.45
C TYR A 33 1.05 -23.49 8.19
N GLU A 34 -0.23 -23.19 8.40
CA GLU A 34 -1.20 -22.95 7.35
C GLU A 34 -1.89 -21.59 7.58
N LEU A 35 -2.18 -20.89 6.49
CA LEU A 35 -2.84 -19.59 6.47
C LEU A 35 -3.93 -19.59 5.39
N GLU A 36 -5.18 -19.37 5.77
CA GLU A 36 -6.24 -19.13 4.79
C GLU A 36 -6.22 -17.66 4.34
N ALA A 37 -6.00 -17.44 3.04
CA ALA A 37 -5.93 -16.10 2.46
C ALA A 37 -6.17 -16.10 0.95
N ASP A 38 -6.63 -14.95 0.45
CA ASP A 38 -6.67 -14.63 -0.98
C ASP A 38 -5.27 -14.23 -1.47
N LEU A 39 -4.92 -14.62 -2.69
CA LEU A 39 -3.74 -14.07 -3.38
C LEU A 39 -4.02 -12.63 -3.81
N VAL A 40 -3.18 -11.69 -3.41
CA VAL A 40 -3.25 -10.29 -3.86
C VAL A 40 -2.24 -10.06 -4.98
N ALA A 41 -0.96 -10.29 -4.69
CA ALA A 41 0.15 -10.04 -5.61
C ALA A 41 1.34 -10.93 -5.25
N PHE A 42 2.30 -11.05 -6.16
CA PHE A 42 3.60 -11.67 -5.91
C PHE A 42 4.61 -11.20 -6.96
N ASP A 43 5.89 -11.23 -6.61
CA ASP A 43 7.03 -11.07 -7.50
C ASP A 43 7.90 -12.35 -7.47
N ASP A 44 9.21 -12.22 -7.67
CA ASP A 44 10.13 -13.35 -7.66
C ASP A 44 10.52 -13.80 -6.25
N GLU A 45 10.40 -12.93 -5.23
CA GLU A 45 10.88 -13.17 -3.87
C GLU A 45 9.76 -13.20 -2.83
N THR A 46 8.69 -12.45 -3.04
CA THR A 46 7.66 -12.13 -2.07
C THR A 46 6.25 -12.39 -2.61
N VAL A 47 5.39 -12.95 -1.76
CA VAL A 47 3.94 -13.08 -1.99
C VAL A 47 3.18 -12.22 -1.00
N ILE A 48 2.13 -11.56 -1.48
CA ILE A 48 1.21 -10.74 -0.70
C ILE A 48 -0.14 -11.45 -0.64
N LEU A 49 -0.58 -11.73 0.58
CA LEU A 49 -1.79 -12.48 0.88
C LEU A 49 -2.76 -11.60 1.67
N ARG A 50 -4.07 -11.72 1.39
CA ARG A 50 -5.12 -11.03 2.14
C ARG A 50 -5.96 -12.03 2.92
N ARG A 51 -6.02 -11.86 4.23
CA ARG A 51 -6.78 -12.71 5.14
C ARG A 51 -8.26 -12.32 5.13
N ALA A 52 -9.11 -13.16 5.73
CA ALA A 52 -10.55 -12.93 5.81
C ALA A 52 -10.93 -11.65 6.58
N ASP A 53 -10.09 -11.22 7.52
CA ASP A 53 -10.19 -9.97 8.29
C ASP A 53 -9.71 -8.73 7.49
N LYS A 54 -9.37 -8.92 6.21
CA LYS A 54 -8.83 -7.92 5.29
C LYS A 54 -7.40 -7.48 5.59
N GLU A 55 -6.72 -8.09 6.54
CA GLU A 55 -5.30 -7.80 6.75
C GLU A 55 -4.43 -8.36 5.62
N LEU A 56 -3.38 -7.61 5.27
CA LEU A 56 -2.38 -8.01 4.30
C LEU A 56 -1.15 -8.59 5.01
N ALA A 57 -0.65 -9.71 4.50
CA ALA A 57 0.56 -10.37 4.95
C ALA A 57 1.53 -10.54 3.78
N ALA A 58 2.77 -10.10 3.98
CA ALA A 58 3.88 -10.33 3.07
C ALA A 58 4.74 -11.51 3.54
N LEU A 59 5.00 -12.47 2.65
CA LEU A 59 5.79 -13.68 2.93
C LEU A 59 6.81 -13.91 1.83
N ALA A 60 8.03 -14.33 2.20
CA ALA A 60 9.01 -14.77 1.22
C ALA A 60 8.55 -16.07 0.55
N ILE A 61 8.58 -16.13 -0.78
CA ILE A 61 8.21 -17.29 -1.59
C ILE A 61 9.05 -18.51 -1.22
N ALA A 62 10.33 -18.31 -0.86
CA ALA A 62 11.23 -19.37 -0.39
C ALA A 62 10.71 -20.10 0.88
N GLN A 63 9.83 -19.46 1.65
CA GLN A 63 9.22 -20.01 2.86
C GLN A 63 7.92 -20.75 2.60
N LEU A 64 7.37 -20.68 1.39
CA LEU A 64 6.17 -21.40 1.01
C LEU A 64 6.46 -22.88 0.74
N SER A 65 5.42 -23.70 0.88
CA SER A 65 5.44 -25.10 0.46
C SER A 65 5.70 -25.22 -1.04
N ASP A 66 6.23 -26.38 -1.45
CA ASP A 66 6.52 -26.65 -2.88
C ASP A 66 5.25 -26.52 -3.74
N ALA A 67 4.10 -26.98 -3.22
CA ALA A 67 2.80 -26.89 -3.89
C ALA A 67 2.33 -25.43 -4.04
N ASP A 68 2.56 -24.59 -3.04
CA ASP A 68 2.21 -23.17 -3.11
C ASP A 68 3.11 -22.40 -4.07
N ARG A 69 4.40 -22.73 -4.12
CA ARG A 69 5.32 -22.16 -5.12
C ARG A 69 4.96 -22.57 -6.54
N GLU A 70 4.54 -23.82 -6.75
CA GLU A 70 4.06 -24.28 -8.06
C GLU A 70 2.78 -23.55 -8.47
N PHE A 71 1.86 -23.33 -7.53
CA PHE A 71 0.64 -22.55 -7.78
C PHE A 71 0.92 -21.14 -8.28
N LEU A 72 1.94 -20.43 -7.78
CA LEU A 72 2.29 -19.08 -8.24
C LEU A 72 2.64 -19.04 -9.74
N ASN A 73 3.00 -20.17 -10.35
CA ASN A 73 3.25 -20.27 -11.78
C ASN A 73 2.00 -20.55 -12.63
N SER A 74 0.87 -20.87 -11.99
CA SER A 74 -0.39 -21.19 -12.65
C SER A 74 -1.00 -19.99 -13.40
N PRO A 75 -1.81 -20.22 -14.45
CA PRO A 75 -2.62 -19.17 -15.08
C PRO A 75 -3.51 -18.44 -14.08
N GLU A 76 -4.10 -19.18 -13.13
CA GLU A 76 -5.00 -18.62 -12.12
C GLU A 76 -4.30 -17.59 -11.22
N ALA A 77 -3.08 -17.88 -10.77
CA ALA A 77 -2.29 -16.96 -9.98
C ALA A 77 -1.86 -15.72 -10.79
N LYS A 78 -1.46 -15.92 -12.05
CA LYS A 78 -1.06 -14.83 -12.95
C LYS A 78 -2.23 -13.91 -13.28
N ASP A 79 -3.41 -14.47 -13.50
CA ASP A 79 -4.64 -13.71 -13.73
C ASP A 79 -5.05 -12.93 -12.47
N ALA A 80 -4.89 -13.50 -11.28
CA ALA A 80 -5.13 -12.78 -10.02
C ALA A 80 -4.18 -11.59 -9.89
N LYS A 81 -2.88 -11.80 -10.12
CA LYS A 81 -1.87 -10.73 -10.13
C LYS A 81 -2.23 -9.62 -11.13
N ALA A 82 -2.56 -9.99 -12.37
CA ALA A 82 -2.91 -9.04 -13.41
C ALA A 82 -4.16 -8.22 -13.06
N LYS A 83 -5.20 -8.87 -12.52
CA LYS A 83 -6.43 -8.18 -12.09
C LYS A 83 -6.18 -7.21 -10.94
N THR A 84 -5.26 -7.52 -10.04
CA THR A 84 -4.90 -6.63 -8.93
C THR A 84 -4.32 -5.31 -9.42
N PHE A 85 -3.42 -5.36 -10.41
CA PHE A 85 -2.76 -4.15 -10.94
C PHE A 85 -3.53 -3.45 -12.07
N ALA A 86 -4.54 -4.09 -12.67
CA ALA A 86 -5.26 -3.53 -13.82
C ALA A 86 -6.25 -2.38 -13.46
N ALA A 87 -6.63 -2.22 -12.19
CA ALA A 87 -7.62 -1.22 -11.80
C ALA A 87 -6.98 0.17 -11.62
N PRO A 88 -7.53 1.24 -12.23
CA PRO A 88 -7.07 2.61 -11.97
C PRO A 88 -7.18 2.94 -10.49
N GLN A 89 -6.10 3.46 -9.90
CA GLN A 89 -6.11 3.85 -8.50
C GLN A 89 -6.52 5.32 -8.36
N GLU A 90 -7.49 5.58 -7.48
CA GLU A 90 -7.89 6.93 -7.09
C GLU A 90 -7.31 7.30 -5.72
N TRP A 91 -6.62 8.44 -5.66
CA TRP A 91 -6.02 9.02 -4.46
C TRP A 91 -6.66 10.35 -4.13
N THR A 92 -6.86 10.63 -2.84
CA THR A 92 -7.51 11.87 -2.40
C THR A 92 -6.49 12.84 -1.84
N LEU A 93 -6.37 13.99 -2.48
CA LEU A 93 -5.52 15.07 -2.00
C LEU A 93 -6.20 15.86 -0.87
N ARG A 94 -5.41 16.60 -0.07
CA ARG A 94 -5.91 17.38 1.08
C ARG A 94 -6.90 18.47 0.70
N ASP A 95 -6.83 18.96 -0.52
CA ASP A 95 -7.76 19.96 -1.06
C ASP A 95 -9.05 19.34 -1.63
N GLY A 96 -9.20 18.00 -1.51
CA GLY A 96 -10.33 17.23 -2.00
C GLY A 96 -10.25 16.86 -3.48
N GLN A 97 -9.19 17.25 -4.19
CA GLN A 97 -8.97 16.79 -5.55
C GLN A 97 -8.68 15.28 -5.57
N LYS A 98 -9.14 14.62 -6.63
CA LYS A 98 -8.81 13.21 -6.88
C LYS A 98 -7.69 13.13 -7.90
N LEU A 99 -6.71 12.29 -7.60
CA LEU A 99 -5.62 11.94 -8.48
C LEU A 99 -5.82 10.50 -8.95
N THR A 100 -5.85 10.29 -10.26
CA THR A 100 -5.93 8.96 -10.86
C THR A 100 -4.57 8.59 -11.44
N GLY A 101 -4.02 7.46 -11.01
CA GLY A 101 -2.73 6.95 -11.47
C GLY A 101 -2.23 5.84 -10.57
N GLU A 102 -1.33 5.01 -11.07
CA GLU A 102 -0.77 3.89 -10.33
C GLU A 102 0.42 4.34 -9.48
N ILE A 103 0.40 4.07 -8.17
CA ILE A 103 1.62 4.21 -7.37
C ILE A 103 2.56 3.07 -7.72
N VAL A 104 3.77 3.40 -8.17
CA VAL A 104 4.79 2.43 -8.59
C VAL A 104 5.98 2.36 -7.66
N ASP A 105 6.32 3.45 -6.95
CA ASP A 105 7.48 3.50 -6.05
C ASP A 105 7.40 4.69 -5.08
N PHE A 106 8.35 4.79 -4.15
CA PHE A 106 8.64 5.99 -3.38
C PHE A 106 9.54 6.96 -4.17
N ALA A 107 9.49 8.23 -3.78
CA ALA A 107 10.26 9.30 -4.42
C ALA A 107 11.03 10.12 -3.40
N ASP A 108 12.34 10.22 -3.59
CA ASP A 108 13.22 11.21 -3.00
C ASP A 108 14.01 11.91 -4.12
N ARG A 109 13.46 13.00 -4.67
CA ARG A 109 14.06 13.63 -5.86
C ARG A 109 13.87 15.14 -5.93
N ASP A 110 14.78 15.78 -6.65
CA ASP A 110 14.72 17.20 -6.91
C ASP A 110 13.82 17.53 -8.11
N LEU A 111 12.92 18.49 -7.90
CA LEU A 111 12.08 19.11 -8.92
C LEU A 111 12.69 20.46 -9.30
N VAL A 112 13.12 20.59 -10.55
CA VAL A 112 13.70 21.82 -11.08
C VAL A 112 12.63 22.58 -11.86
N ILE A 113 12.32 23.79 -11.42
CA ILE A 113 11.39 24.70 -12.09
C ILE A 113 12.19 25.89 -12.62
N ASP A 114 12.10 26.13 -13.93
CA ASP A 114 12.80 27.21 -14.60
C ASP A 114 11.87 28.00 -15.51
N ARG A 115 12.12 29.30 -15.65
CA ARG A 115 11.43 30.19 -16.58
C ARG A 115 12.41 30.61 -17.67
N ARG A 116 12.23 30.05 -18.88
CA ARG A 116 13.06 30.37 -20.05
C ARG A 116 12.21 31.03 -21.13
N ARG A 117 12.57 32.26 -21.53
CA ARG A 117 11.89 33.00 -22.62
C ARG A 117 10.37 33.11 -22.41
N GLY A 118 9.95 33.36 -21.17
CA GLY A 118 8.53 33.50 -20.79
C GLY A 118 7.74 32.18 -20.71
N ARG A 119 8.40 31.03 -20.86
CA ARG A 119 7.81 29.69 -20.72
C ARG A 119 8.34 29.03 -19.45
N ILE A 120 7.48 28.26 -18.78
CA ILE A 120 7.82 27.54 -17.55
C ILE A 120 8.18 26.10 -17.93
N PHE A 121 9.31 25.64 -17.43
CA PHE A 121 9.82 24.29 -17.58
C PHE A 121 9.92 23.62 -16.22
N VAL A 122 9.68 22.31 -16.19
CA VAL A 122 9.71 21.47 -15.00
C VAL A 122 10.49 20.23 -15.38
N ASN A 123 11.64 19.99 -14.75
CA ASN A 123 12.59 18.94 -15.13
C ASN A 123 12.84 18.92 -16.66
N ASP A 124 13.11 20.11 -17.20
CA ASP A 124 13.29 20.39 -18.65
C ASP A 124 12.10 20.15 -19.58
N ARG A 125 10.97 19.63 -19.07
CA ARG A 125 9.73 19.50 -19.84
C ARG A 125 8.93 20.80 -19.78
N LEU A 126 8.32 21.19 -20.90
CA LEU A 126 7.45 22.37 -20.94
C LEU A 126 6.22 22.11 -20.07
N MET A 127 5.92 23.00 -19.10
CA MET A 127 4.82 22.81 -18.16
C MET A 127 3.47 22.57 -18.86
N ASN A 128 3.22 23.24 -19.98
CA ASN A 128 1.97 23.08 -20.74
C ASN A 128 1.79 21.68 -21.35
N ASN A 129 2.88 20.94 -21.56
CA ASN A 129 2.86 19.59 -22.12
C ASN A 129 2.70 18.51 -21.04
N LEU A 130 2.75 18.89 -19.75
CA LEU A 130 2.55 17.97 -18.64
C LEU A 130 1.06 17.65 -18.46
N PRO A 131 0.73 16.48 -17.88
CA PRO A 131 -0.63 16.13 -17.53
C PRO A 131 -1.30 17.19 -16.64
N GLU A 132 -2.62 17.31 -16.75
CA GLU A 132 -3.39 18.34 -16.07
C GLU A 132 -3.19 18.29 -14.55
N PHE A 133 -3.24 17.10 -13.96
CA PHE A 133 -3.03 16.92 -12.52
C PHE A 133 -1.66 17.46 -12.09
N TYR A 134 -0.60 17.17 -12.86
CA TYR A 134 0.76 17.56 -12.51
C TYR A 134 0.96 19.08 -12.66
N ARG A 135 0.32 19.70 -13.66
CA ARG A 135 0.28 21.16 -13.81
C ARG A 135 -0.41 21.85 -12.63
N ASN A 136 -1.42 21.22 -12.04
CA ASN A 136 -2.13 21.74 -10.87
C ASN A 136 -1.36 21.51 -9.56
N LEU A 137 -0.50 20.50 -9.53
CA LEU A 137 0.33 20.13 -8.39
C LEU A 137 1.54 21.07 -8.21
N ILE A 138 2.17 21.49 -9.31
CA ILE A 138 3.37 22.35 -9.25
C ILE A 138 3.15 23.66 -8.46
N PRO A 139 2.06 24.44 -8.68
CA PRO A 139 1.78 25.61 -7.86
C PRO A 139 1.64 25.31 -6.36
N GLN A 140 1.16 24.11 -6.01
CA GLN A 140 0.99 23.70 -4.61
C GLN A 140 2.35 23.41 -3.96
N ILE A 141 3.28 22.75 -4.67
CA ILE A 141 4.66 22.56 -4.21
C ILE A 141 5.33 23.89 -3.93
N VAL A 142 5.31 24.80 -4.90
CA VAL A 142 5.97 26.10 -4.73
C VAL A 142 5.32 26.91 -3.60
N ALA A 143 3.99 26.86 -3.49
CA ALA A 143 3.28 27.55 -2.43
C ALA A 143 3.58 26.98 -1.04
N HIS A 144 3.71 25.66 -0.91
CA HIS A 144 4.10 25.01 0.34
C HIS A 144 5.53 25.43 0.75
N GLU A 145 6.50 25.24 -0.14
CA GLU A 145 7.92 25.49 0.14
C GLU A 145 8.25 26.97 0.36
N LYS A 146 7.60 27.86 -0.42
CA LYS A 146 7.84 29.31 -0.32
C LYS A 146 6.78 30.04 0.50
N ARG A 147 5.86 29.30 1.14
CA ARG A 147 4.77 29.83 1.97
C ARG A 147 3.95 30.91 1.23
N LEU A 148 3.63 30.66 -0.04
CA LEU A 148 2.84 31.58 -0.83
C LEU A 148 1.39 31.58 -0.37
N PRO A 149 0.70 32.75 -0.38
CA PRO A 149 -0.68 32.85 0.10
C PRO A 149 -1.70 32.17 -0.82
N GLN A 150 -1.33 31.80 -2.05
CA GLN A 150 -2.22 31.15 -3.01
C GLN A 150 -1.51 30.10 -3.87
N THR A 151 -2.24 29.02 -4.15
CA THR A 151 -1.80 27.82 -4.87
C THR A 151 -2.23 27.83 -6.36
N SER A 152 -2.21 29.00 -7.01
CA SER A 152 -2.67 29.13 -8.40
C SER A 152 -1.53 29.24 -9.42
N GLY A 153 -1.76 28.80 -10.66
CA GLY A 153 -0.81 28.99 -11.76
C GLY A 153 -0.47 30.48 -12.02
N ARG A 154 -1.40 31.40 -11.71
CA ARG A 154 -1.15 32.85 -11.77
C ARG A 154 -0.20 33.31 -10.66
N ALA A 155 -0.36 32.79 -9.44
CA ALA A 155 0.53 33.07 -8.32
C ALA A 155 1.94 32.52 -8.60
N LEU A 156 2.04 31.29 -9.08
CA LEU A 156 3.30 30.68 -9.52
C LEU A 156 4.01 31.54 -10.58
N ARG A 157 3.28 31.94 -11.63
CA ARG A 157 3.86 32.76 -12.70
C ARG A 157 4.35 34.12 -12.19
N ARG A 158 3.59 34.76 -11.30
CA ARG A 158 4.00 36.03 -10.69
C ARG A 158 5.28 35.83 -9.88
N TRP A 159 5.30 34.82 -9.02
CA TRP A 159 6.47 34.50 -8.21
C TRP A 159 7.71 34.22 -9.08
N LEU A 160 7.59 33.42 -10.15
CA LEU A 160 8.70 33.18 -11.09
C LEU A 160 9.17 34.45 -11.81
N ILE A 161 8.27 35.41 -12.08
CA ILE A 161 8.67 36.71 -12.65
C ILE A 161 9.47 37.51 -11.61
N ASP A 162 9.03 37.51 -10.34
CA ASP A 162 9.66 38.25 -9.25
C ASP A 162 11.06 37.68 -8.90
N GLN A 163 11.27 36.37 -9.05
CA GLN A 163 12.56 35.72 -8.81
C GLN A 163 13.55 35.83 -10.00
N GLY A 164 13.07 36.18 -11.19
CA GLY A 164 13.88 36.22 -12.42
C GLY A 164 14.11 34.86 -13.07
N ASP A 165 14.97 34.81 -14.08
CA ASP A 165 15.19 33.64 -14.94
C ASP A 165 16.24 32.66 -14.36
N GLN A 166 16.21 32.43 -13.04
CA GLN A 166 17.06 31.41 -12.39
C GLN A 166 16.28 30.10 -12.21
N PRO A 167 16.91 28.93 -12.42
CA PRO A 167 16.33 27.65 -12.06
C PRO A 167 16.14 27.55 -10.54
N HIS A 168 14.98 27.08 -10.12
CA HIS A 168 14.63 26.85 -8.72
C HIS A 168 14.49 25.36 -8.47
N VAL A 169 15.25 24.86 -7.50
CA VAL A 169 15.23 23.45 -7.10
C VAL A 169 14.34 23.28 -5.87
N PHE A 170 13.45 22.31 -5.93
CA PHE A 170 12.55 21.94 -4.84
C PHE A 170 12.73 20.45 -4.56
N HIS A 171 13.12 20.12 -3.34
CA HIS A 171 13.27 18.73 -2.93
C HIS A 171 11.88 18.13 -2.65
N VAL A 172 11.55 17.01 -3.31
CA VAL A 172 10.24 16.37 -3.23
C VAL A 172 10.39 14.97 -2.67
N GLN A 173 9.77 14.76 -1.51
CA GLN A 173 9.60 13.47 -0.85
C GLN A 173 8.15 13.03 -0.96
N GLY A 174 7.92 11.82 -1.45
CA GLY A 174 6.57 11.36 -1.77
C GLY A 174 6.53 9.99 -2.42
N VAL A 175 5.56 9.84 -3.31
CA VAL A 175 5.38 8.63 -4.12
C VAL A 175 5.53 8.95 -5.59
N VAL A 176 5.95 7.97 -6.38
CA VAL A 176 5.93 8.00 -7.84
C VAL A 176 4.58 7.47 -8.30
N ILE A 177 3.89 8.30 -9.09
CA ILE A 177 2.64 7.93 -9.74
C ILE A 177 2.87 7.85 -11.24
N GLU A 178 2.56 6.70 -11.80
CA GLU A 178 2.53 6.43 -13.24
C GLU A 178 1.14 6.77 -13.79
N ASP A 179 1.10 7.53 -14.89
CA ASP A 179 -0.14 7.85 -15.60
C ASP A 179 -0.53 6.77 -16.63
N ASP A 180 -1.65 6.99 -17.33
CA ASP A 180 -2.16 6.07 -18.35
C ASP A 180 -1.24 5.88 -19.57
N LYS A 181 -0.21 6.72 -19.71
CA LYS A 181 0.78 6.69 -20.79
C LYS A 181 2.12 6.12 -20.34
N GLY A 182 2.26 5.76 -19.06
CA GLY A 182 3.53 5.30 -18.49
C GLY A 182 4.48 6.44 -18.14
N ASP A 183 4.03 7.69 -18.09
CA ASP A 183 4.85 8.79 -17.58
C ASP A 183 4.81 8.79 -16.04
N GLU A 184 5.99 8.84 -15.42
CA GLU A 184 6.15 8.87 -13.96
C GLU A 184 6.24 10.30 -13.40
N PHE A 185 5.50 10.55 -12.32
CA PHE A 185 5.45 11.84 -11.64
C PHE A 185 5.60 11.68 -10.13
N ALA A 186 6.52 12.44 -9.55
CA ALA A 186 6.65 12.50 -8.09
C ALA A 186 5.56 13.38 -7.48
N VAL A 187 4.79 12.82 -6.56
CA VAL A 187 3.71 13.48 -5.83
C VAL A 187 4.09 13.58 -4.36
N PRO A 188 4.30 14.79 -3.81
CA PRO A 188 4.73 14.97 -2.43
C PRO A 188 3.73 14.45 -1.39
N PHE A 189 4.25 13.91 -0.29
CA PHE A 189 3.44 13.43 0.84
C PHE A 189 2.48 14.48 1.40
N PHE A 190 2.92 15.74 1.52
CA PHE A 190 2.10 16.80 2.12
C PHE A 190 0.79 17.07 1.36
N LEU A 191 0.66 16.61 0.11
CA LEU A 191 -0.56 16.74 -0.69
C LEU A 191 -1.60 15.66 -0.39
N PHE A 192 -1.20 14.51 0.15
CA PHE A 192 -2.10 13.40 0.44
C PHE A 192 -2.93 13.67 1.70
N SER A 193 -4.16 13.13 1.69
CA SER A 193 -5.02 13.13 2.86
C SER A 193 -4.35 12.45 4.07
N GLU A 194 -4.76 12.80 5.30
CA GLU A 194 -4.20 12.17 6.49
C GLU A 194 -4.42 10.65 6.54
N ALA A 195 -5.53 10.18 5.97
CA ALA A 195 -5.82 8.75 5.87
C ALA A 195 -4.83 8.04 4.95
N ASP A 196 -4.51 8.65 3.79
CA ASP A 196 -3.57 8.09 2.81
C ASP A 196 -2.14 8.14 3.35
N LEU A 197 -1.79 9.23 4.02
CA LEU A 197 -0.47 9.38 4.64
C LEU A 197 -0.17 8.30 5.68
N LYS A 198 -1.13 7.97 6.54
CA LYS A 198 -0.95 6.90 7.54
C LYS A 198 -0.65 5.54 6.91
N LEU A 199 -1.15 5.31 5.71
CA LEU A 199 -0.91 4.07 4.96
C LEU A 199 0.46 4.07 4.29
N LEU A 200 0.91 5.21 3.78
CA LEU A 200 2.17 5.33 3.04
C LEU A 200 3.41 5.46 3.93
N GLN A 201 3.25 6.06 5.11
CA GLN A 201 4.35 6.47 5.97
C GLN A 201 5.24 5.32 6.49
N PRO A 202 4.70 4.16 6.91
CA PRO A 202 5.54 3.04 7.36
C PRO A 202 6.50 2.53 6.27
N GLY A 203 6.00 2.32 5.05
CA GLY A 203 6.83 1.86 3.93
C GLY A 203 7.86 2.91 3.49
N TRP A 204 7.52 4.20 3.62
CA TRP A 204 8.45 5.28 3.35
C TRP A 204 9.65 5.27 4.30
N ASP A 205 9.42 5.09 5.60
CA ASP A 205 10.51 5.10 6.60
C ASP A 205 11.48 3.92 6.36
N GLU A 206 10.95 2.76 5.96
CA GLU A 206 11.76 1.60 5.59
C GLU A 206 12.52 1.81 4.28
N TRP A 207 11.84 2.30 3.24
CA TRP A 207 12.46 2.64 1.96
C TRP A 207 13.57 3.68 2.13
N LEU A 208 13.36 4.73 2.93
CA LEU A 208 14.37 5.76 3.19
C LEU A 208 15.58 5.20 3.93
N ALA A 209 15.37 4.25 4.85
CA ALA A 209 16.44 3.55 5.54
C ALA A 209 17.27 2.65 4.60
N ALA A 210 16.65 2.04 3.59
CA ALA A 210 17.33 1.30 2.52
C ALA A 210 18.06 2.23 1.55
N HIS A 211 17.37 3.29 1.09
CA HIS A 211 17.86 4.30 0.16
C HIS A 211 19.11 5.02 0.67
N SER A 212 19.11 5.42 1.94
CA SER A 212 20.28 6.03 2.58
C SER A 212 21.50 5.11 2.65
N LYS A 213 21.29 3.79 2.68
CA LYS A 213 22.35 2.76 2.66
C LYS A 213 22.72 2.30 1.25
N LYS A 214 22.03 2.78 0.22
CA LYS A 214 22.15 2.34 -1.19
C LYS A 214 21.89 0.84 -1.35
N ASN A 215 20.91 0.33 -0.61
CA ASN A 215 20.50 -1.06 -0.70
C ASN A 215 19.36 -1.22 -1.71
N TYR A 216 19.73 -1.36 -2.98
CA TYR A 216 18.78 -1.39 -4.09
C TYR A 216 17.79 -2.56 -4.04
N GLU A 217 18.18 -3.72 -3.50
CA GLU A 217 17.30 -4.88 -3.34
C GLU A 217 16.18 -4.56 -2.32
N GLU A 218 16.55 -4.01 -1.15
CA GLU A 218 15.56 -3.57 -0.15
C GLU A 218 14.70 -2.39 -0.65
N GLU A 219 15.23 -1.50 -1.50
CA GLU A 219 14.42 -0.44 -2.13
C GLU A 219 13.34 -1.01 -3.06
N GLU A 220 13.70 -2.01 -3.89
CA GLU A 220 12.78 -2.67 -4.83
C GLU A 220 11.67 -3.42 -4.09
N ASP A 221 12.02 -4.14 -3.01
CA ASP A 221 11.05 -4.82 -2.14
C ASP A 221 10.00 -3.84 -1.59
N GLN A 222 10.45 -2.66 -1.12
CA GLN A 222 9.55 -1.64 -0.57
C GLN A 222 8.66 -1.02 -1.64
N GLY A 223 9.18 -0.81 -2.85
CA GLY A 223 8.37 -0.40 -4.00
C GLY A 223 7.29 -1.41 -4.35
N PHE A 224 7.64 -2.71 -4.37
CA PHE A 224 6.68 -3.79 -4.62
C PHE A 224 5.58 -3.88 -3.54
N LEU A 225 5.97 -3.77 -2.26
CA LEU A 225 5.04 -3.75 -1.14
C LEU A 225 4.08 -2.57 -1.24
N LEU A 226 4.59 -1.38 -1.52
CA LEU A 226 3.81 -0.17 -1.73
C LEU A 226 2.78 -0.34 -2.86
N ARG A 227 3.22 -0.81 -4.03
CA ARG A 227 2.35 -1.02 -5.19
C ARG A 227 1.25 -2.05 -4.88
N SER A 228 1.61 -3.13 -4.19
CA SER A 228 0.66 -4.17 -3.77
C SER A 228 -0.39 -3.64 -2.78
N LEU A 229 0.03 -2.81 -1.83
CA LEU A 229 -0.85 -2.14 -0.87
C LEU A 229 -1.84 -1.21 -1.56
N ALA A 230 -1.31 -0.36 -2.44
CA ALA A 230 -2.07 0.59 -3.23
C ALA A 230 -3.15 -0.11 -4.06
N ALA A 231 -2.80 -1.22 -4.71
CA ALA A 231 -3.73 -2.01 -5.50
C ALA A 231 -4.79 -2.73 -4.64
N ALA A 232 -4.37 -3.34 -3.53
CA ALA A 232 -5.29 -4.04 -2.62
C ALA A 232 -6.35 -3.11 -2.03
N ARG A 233 -5.96 -1.88 -1.69
CA ARG A 233 -6.86 -0.85 -1.16
C ARG A 233 -7.98 -0.47 -2.14
N GLN A 234 -7.71 -0.42 -3.43
CA GLN A 234 -8.74 -0.06 -4.41
C GLN A 234 -9.84 -1.12 -4.51
N GLN A 235 -9.50 -2.38 -4.27
CA GLN A 235 -10.48 -3.47 -4.26
C GLN A 235 -11.35 -3.46 -3.00
N ASP A 236 -10.87 -2.86 -1.91
CA ASP A 236 -11.55 -2.90 -0.62
C ASP A 236 -11.48 -1.55 0.11
N GLN A 237 -12.56 -0.77 -0.01
CA GLN A 237 -12.67 0.54 0.65
C GLN A 237 -12.67 0.44 2.18
N GLU A 238 -12.84 -0.76 2.75
CA GLU A 238 -12.80 -1.04 4.18
C GLU A 238 -11.40 -1.43 4.70
N LEU A 239 -10.38 -1.45 3.83
CA LEU A 239 -8.99 -1.71 4.23
C LEU A 239 -8.49 -0.60 5.17
N GLN A 240 -8.73 -0.76 6.47
CA GLN A 240 -8.49 0.29 7.47
C GLN A 240 -7.12 0.26 8.14
N ARG A 241 -6.24 -0.71 7.91
CA ARG A 241 -5.04 -0.91 8.77
C ARG A 241 -3.80 -1.44 8.03
N GLU A 242 -2.66 -1.17 8.66
CA GLU A 242 -1.27 -1.47 8.30
C GLU A 242 -1.08 -2.85 7.65
N ILE A 243 -0.22 -2.96 6.62
CA ILE A 243 0.34 -4.26 6.25
C ILE A 243 1.07 -4.77 7.49
N ALA A 244 0.62 -5.89 8.05
CA ALA A 244 1.41 -6.58 9.04
C ALA A 244 2.64 -7.12 8.32
N LEU A 245 3.78 -6.40 8.43
CA LEU A 245 5.08 -6.91 8.01
C LEU A 245 5.46 -8.08 8.91
N MET A 246 4.91 -9.26 8.58
CA MET A 246 5.24 -10.54 9.20
C MET A 246 6.68 -11.00 8.90
N GLN A 247 7.39 -10.27 8.02
CA GLN A 247 8.80 -10.49 7.66
C GLN A 247 9.72 -10.52 8.89
N LEU A 248 9.55 -9.59 9.83
CA LEU A 248 10.35 -9.54 11.07
C LEU A 248 9.95 -10.60 12.09
N THR A 249 8.75 -11.18 11.96
CA THR A 249 8.21 -12.12 12.94
C THR A 249 8.70 -13.55 12.68
N MET A 250 8.83 -13.95 11.41
CA MET A 250 9.18 -15.33 11.01
C MET A 250 10.64 -15.73 11.30
N GLN A 251 11.60 -14.81 11.17
CA GLN A 251 13.02 -15.12 11.43
C GLN A 251 13.28 -15.50 12.91
N SER A 252 12.55 -14.90 13.87
CA SER A 252 12.66 -15.23 15.29
C SER A 252 12.03 -16.59 15.66
N ILE A 253 11.00 -16.99 14.91
CA ILE A 253 10.25 -18.24 15.08
C ILE A 253 11.04 -19.43 14.54
N GLN A 254 11.74 -19.27 13.42
CA GLN A 254 12.59 -20.31 12.82
C GLN A 254 13.78 -20.73 13.70
N ALA A 255 14.27 -19.83 14.56
CA ALA A 255 15.33 -20.15 15.51
C ALA A 255 14.84 -20.94 16.75
N GLY A 256 13.53 -21.20 16.89
CA GLY A 256 12.96 -21.90 18.05
C GLY A 256 13.05 -21.14 19.37
N VAL A 257 13.31 -19.82 19.32
CA VAL A 257 13.57 -19.00 20.51
C VAL A 257 12.29 -18.34 21.07
N THR A 258 11.24 -18.17 20.27
CA THR A 258 9.99 -17.49 20.66
C THR A 258 8.75 -18.16 20.06
N SER A 259 7.59 -18.01 20.72
CA SER A 259 6.27 -18.41 20.20
C SER A 259 5.48 -17.19 19.75
N LEU A 260 4.52 -17.40 18.85
CA LEU A 260 3.57 -16.38 18.43
C LEU A 260 2.40 -16.31 19.41
N TRP A 261 2.08 -15.10 19.88
CA TRP A 261 1.00 -14.83 20.82
C TRP A 261 0.10 -13.75 20.25
N GLU A 262 -1.20 -13.94 20.36
CA GLU A 262 -2.19 -12.91 20.10
C GLU A 262 -2.56 -12.27 21.43
N VAL A 263 -2.34 -10.96 21.54
CA VAL A 263 -2.68 -10.13 22.68
C VAL A 263 -3.81 -9.21 22.26
N THR A 264 -4.99 -9.38 22.85
CA THR A 264 -6.05 -8.39 22.72
C THR A 264 -5.69 -7.19 23.59
N LEU A 265 -5.78 -5.98 23.06
CA LEU A 265 -5.52 -4.73 23.75
C LEU A 265 -6.82 -3.92 23.80
N TYR A 266 -7.11 -3.34 24.95
CA TYR A 266 -8.23 -2.42 25.15
C TYR A 266 -7.68 -1.01 25.42
N PRO A 267 -8.38 0.06 25.01
CA PRO A 267 -7.95 1.40 25.40
C PRO A 267 -7.97 1.54 26.93
N ALA A 268 -7.00 2.27 27.50
CA ALA A 268 -6.98 2.58 28.91
C ALA A 268 -8.21 3.42 29.30
N ALA A 269 -8.66 3.30 30.56
CA ALA A 269 -9.80 4.05 31.06
C ALA A 269 -9.63 5.57 30.83
N GLY A 270 -10.56 6.17 30.07
CA GLY A 270 -10.52 7.59 29.70
C GLY A 270 -9.84 7.90 28.36
N GLN A 271 -9.25 6.91 27.69
CA GLN A 271 -8.80 7.02 26.29
C GLN A 271 -9.84 6.41 25.36
N GLY A 272 -10.14 7.09 24.25
CA GLY A 272 -11.04 6.58 23.21
C GLY A 272 -10.26 5.75 22.19
N GLY A 273 -10.73 4.54 21.90
CA GLY A 273 -10.14 3.68 20.87
C GLY A 273 -10.87 2.33 20.75
N PRO A 274 -10.89 1.69 19.57
CA PRO A 274 -11.39 0.32 19.45
C PRO A 274 -10.39 -0.67 20.07
N PRO A 275 -10.83 -1.87 20.51
CA PRO A 275 -9.90 -2.93 20.85
C PRO A 275 -8.97 -3.26 19.67
N LEU A 276 -7.71 -3.56 19.96
CA LEU A 276 -6.70 -3.98 18.99
C LEU A 276 -6.33 -5.44 19.25
N TRP A 277 -6.08 -6.22 18.20
CA TRP A 277 -5.48 -7.54 18.33
C TRP A 277 -4.06 -7.44 17.83
N VAL A 278 -3.09 -7.61 18.72
CA VAL A 278 -1.68 -7.45 18.40
C VAL A 278 -1.03 -8.81 18.47
N VAL A 279 -0.51 -9.25 17.33
CA VAL A 279 0.27 -10.47 17.24
C VAL A 279 1.73 -10.13 17.52
N VAL A 280 2.28 -10.77 18.55
CA VAL A 280 3.63 -10.49 19.05
C VAL A 280 4.36 -11.78 19.35
N THR A 281 5.68 -11.74 19.20
CA THR A 281 6.55 -12.84 19.57
C THR A 281 6.94 -12.74 21.04
N GLY A 282 6.83 -13.85 21.76
CA GLY A 282 7.25 -13.93 23.15
C GLY A 282 7.66 -15.36 23.51
N ARG A 283 8.65 -15.50 24.39
CA ARG A 283 8.97 -16.80 25.03
C ARG A 283 7.80 -17.30 25.86
N ASP A 284 7.05 -16.37 26.44
CA ASP A 284 5.85 -16.61 27.24
C ASP A 284 4.81 -15.50 27.02
N SER A 285 3.63 -15.67 27.61
CA SER A 285 2.53 -14.72 27.53
C SER A 285 2.86 -13.36 28.14
N ASN A 286 3.74 -13.31 29.14
CA ASN A 286 4.09 -12.05 29.81
C ASN A 286 5.00 -11.20 28.92
N GLN A 287 5.99 -11.82 28.29
CA GLN A 287 6.86 -11.15 27.33
C GLN A 287 6.07 -10.66 26.10
N ALA A 288 5.14 -11.47 25.61
CA ALA A 288 4.21 -11.07 24.57
C ALA A 288 3.37 -9.86 24.99
N THR A 289 2.78 -9.91 26.19
CA THR A 289 1.98 -8.81 26.75
C THR A 289 2.76 -7.50 26.82
N ILE A 290 3.99 -7.56 27.36
CA ILE A 290 4.86 -6.39 27.48
C ILE A 290 5.21 -5.83 26.10
N ALA A 291 5.61 -6.68 25.16
CA ALA A 291 5.93 -6.27 23.79
C ALA A 291 4.72 -5.64 23.06
N ALA A 292 3.51 -6.17 23.30
CA ALA A 292 2.29 -5.61 22.74
C ALA A 292 1.97 -4.23 23.35
N MET A 293 2.16 -4.06 24.65
CA MET A 293 1.92 -2.79 25.35
C MET A 293 2.98 -1.72 25.05
N GLU A 294 4.26 -2.10 24.91
CA GLU A 294 5.34 -1.19 24.53
C GLU A 294 5.12 -0.58 23.15
N LYS A 295 4.61 -1.38 22.20
CA LYS A 295 4.28 -0.93 20.85
C LYS A 295 2.97 -0.12 20.77
N ASN A 296 2.11 -0.20 21.80
CA ASN A 296 0.78 0.41 21.80
C ASN A 296 0.55 1.20 23.10
N PRO A 297 1.25 2.34 23.29
CA PRO A 297 1.10 3.17 24.48
C PRO A 297 -0.34 3.71 24.58
N GLY A 298 -0.92 3.63 25.78
CA GLY A 298 -2.32 4.02 26.02
C GLY A 298 -3.33 2.87 25.96
N TYR A 299 -2.89 1.68 25.59
CA TYR A 299 -3.68 0.46 25.64
C TYR A 299 -3.28 -0.42 26.83
N VAL A 300 -4.25 -1.16 27.35
CA VAL A 300 -4.09 -2.18 28.40
C VAL A 300 -4.32 -3.56 27.82
N ALA A 301 -3.51 -4.53 28.25
CA ALA A 301 -3.66 -5.89 27.78
C ALA A 301 -4.90 -6.58 28.33
N GLY A 302 -5.61 -7.23 27.42
CA GLY A 302 -6.73 -8.12 27.64
C GLY A 302 -6.31 -9.59 27.47
N PRO A 303 -7.20 -10.46 26.94
CA PRO A 303 -6.90 -11.86 26.72
C PRO A 303 -5.66 -12.08 25.86
N VAL A 304 -4.77 -12.95 26.34
CA VAL A 304 -3.56 -13.37 25.63
C VAL A 304 -3.65 -14.85 25.34
N ARG A 305 -3.56 -15.21 24.06
CA ARG A 305 -3.58 -16.61 23.64
C ARG A 305 -2.32 -16.94 22.84
N ARG A 306 -1.76 -18.11 23.14
CA ARG A 306 -0.69 -18.67 22.32
C ARG A 306 -1.32 -19.13 21.01
N ILE A 307 -0.76 -18.71 19.89
CA ILE A 307 -1.14 -19.27 18.59
C ILE A 307 -0.43 -20.63 18.51
N SER A 308 -1.20 -21.70 18.69
CA SER A 308 -0.66 -23.06 18.82
C SER A 308 -0.47 -23.73 17.46
N ARG A 309 0.71 -24.36 17.29
CA ARG A 309 1.02 -25.40 16.30
C ARG A 309 -0.11 -26.45 16.24
N ARG A 310 -0.35 -27.05 15.07
CA ARG A 310 -1.18 -28.25 14.95
C ARG A 310 -0.50 -29.38 15.73
N ALA A 311 -1.21 -29.99 16.67
CA ALA A 311 -0.78 -31.26 17.25
C ALA A 311 -0.95 -32.36 16.18
N ARG A 312 0.13 -33.09 15.90
CA ARG A 312 0.02 -34.50 15.52
C ARG A 312 0.29 -35.34 16.76
#